data_AF-A0A7S4FJV6-F1
#
_entry.id   AF-A0A7S4FJV6-F1
#
_cell.length_a   1.000
_cell.length_b   1.000
_cell.length_c   1.000
_cell.angle_alpha   90.00
_cell.angle_beta   90.00
_cell.angle_gamma   90.00
#
_symmetry.space_group_name_H-M   'P 1'
#
loop_
_entity.id
_entity.type
_entity.pdbx_description
1 polymer ?
#
loop_
_entity_poly.entity_id
_entity_poly.type
_entity_poly.pdbx_seq_one_letter_code
_entity_poly.pdbx_strand_id
1 'polypeptide(L)'
;PTSVLGINWGLLIAMAFQWVLVWVCMCKGIKSLAYGAYALAPFVFTMVFLNTIKATCMENSSVGIIQMFKPKPEDWRASELWMAALSQSFMSLGLGIGVMPVFGGHNRKSRDILKWSLFVGFINTVYSVMCTVIVFALLGNQKYPAYKEGDPLNLGLAYELLPHLFSV
;
A
#
# COMPACT_ATOMS: atom_id res chain seq x y z
N PRO A 1 21.07 -17.58 -19.75
CA PRO A 1 22.47 -17.52 -19.28
C PRO A 1 22.93 -16.06 -19.07
N THR A 2 22.72 -15.50 -17.88
CA THR A 2 23.14 -14.14 -17.50
C THR A 2 24.45 -14.19 -16.71
N SER A 3 25.53 -14.04 -17.47
CA SER A 3 26.90 -13.63 -17.09
C SER A 3 27.19 -13.44 -15.59
N VAL A 4 27.97 -14.38 -15.02
CA VAL A 4 28.96 -14.31 -13.90
C VAL A 4 28.66 -13.57 -12.57
N LEU A 5 27.66 -12.70 -12.50
CA LEU A 5 27.19 -11.96 -11.30
C LEU A 5 25.66 -12.03 -11.10
N GLY A 6 24.91 -12.61 -12.05
CA GLY A 6 23.45 -12.77 -11.94
C GLY A 6 22.65 -11.45 -12.04
N ILE A 7 23.27 -10.34 -12.42
CA ILE A 7 22.63 -9.02 -12.45
C ILE A 7 21.70 -8.90 -13.68
N ASN A 8 20.44 -8.54 -13.43
CA ASN A 8 19.48 -8.14 -14.46
C ASN A 8 19.65 -6.65 -14.78
N TRP A 9 20.24 -6.35 -15.93
CA TRP A 9 20.52 -4.97 -16.38
C TRP A 9 19.28 -4.09 -16.51
N GLY A 10 18.13 -4.66 -16.91
CA GLY A 10 16.88 -3.91 -17.00
C GLY A 10 16.39 -3.45 -15.63
N LEU A 11 16.46 -4.33 -14.62
CA LEU A 11 16.12 -4.01 -13.24
C LEU A 11 17.08 -2.96 -12.66
N LEU A 12 18.38 -3.10 -12.95
CA LEU A 12 19.40 -2.16 -12.48
C LEU A 12 19.16 -0.74 -13.02
N ILE A 13 18.86 -0.60 -14.31
CA ILE A 13 18.56 0.69 -14.94
C ILE A 13 17.26 1.28 -14.35
N ALA A 14 16.22 0.47 -14.19
CA ALA A 14 14.96 0.92 -13.58
C ALA A 14 15.17 1.40 -12.14
N MET A 15 15.99 0.69 -11.36
CA MET A 15 16.33 1.07 -9.99
C MET A 15 17.15 2.37 -9.95
N ALA A 16 18.16 2.51 -10.83
CA ALA A 16 18.94 3.73 -10.94
C ALA A 16 18.06 4.94 -11.32
N PHE A 17 17.15 4.76 -12.28
CA PHE A 17 16.20 5.78 -12.68
C PHE A 17 15.27 6.20 -11.53
N GLN A 18 14.74 5.24 -10.76
CA GLN A 18 13.94 5.54 -9.58
C GLN A 18 14.71 6.37 -8.55
N TRP A 19 15.98 6.05 -8.28
CA TRP A 19 16.81 6.83 -7.35
C TRP A 19 17.05 8.25 -7.83
N VAL A 20 17.22 8.46 -9.14
CA VAL A 20 17.32 9.81 -9.72
C VAL A 20 16.02 10.58 -9.52
N LEU A 21 14.85 9.97 -9.70
CA LEU A 21 13.56 10.62 -9.44
C LEU A 21 13.40 11.02 -7.98
N VAL A 22 13.74 10.12 -7.04
CA VAL A 22 13.73 10.41 -5.60
C VAL A 22 14.64 11.58 -5.28
N TRP A 23 15.86 11.58 -5.85
CA TRP A 23 16.80 12.68 -5.70
C TRP A 23 16.19 13.99 -6.18
N VAL A 24 15.66 14.06 -7.41
CA VAL A 24 15.01 15.26 -7.98
C VAL A 24 13.89 15.78 -7.06
N CYS A 25 13.04 14.92 -6.51
CA CYS A 25 11.98 15.32 -5.59
C CYS A 25 12.54 15.91 -4.28
N MET A 26 13.68 15.41 -3.80
CA MET A 26 14.27 15.79 -2.51
C MET A 26 15.33 16.89 -2.60
N CYS A 27 15.87 17.20 -3.79
CA CYS A 27 17.01 18.11 -3.98
C CYS A 27 16.88 19.48 -3.31
N LYS A 28 15.67 20.06 -3.29
CA LYS A 28 15.42 21.37 -2.67
C LYS A 28 14.79 21.24 -1.27
N GLY A 29 14.98 20.10 -0.62
CA GLY A 29 14.46 19.78 0.69
C GLY A 29 12.95 19.58 0.73
N ILE A 30 12.38 19.74 1.93
CA ILE A 30 10.99 19.35 2.23
C ILE A 30 9.93 20.11 1.42
N LYS A 31 10.24 21.33 0.96
CA LYS A 31 9.32 22.12 0.12
C LYS A 31 9.14 21.47 -1.25
N SER A 32 10.23 21.02 -1.89
CA SER A 32 10.18 20.32 -3.18
C SER A 32 9.50 18.97 -3.07
N LEU A 33 9.78 18.25 -1.98
CA LEU A 33 9.07 17.01 -1.67
C LEU A 33 7.56 17.25 -1.55
N ALA A 34 7.14 18.30 -0.86
CA ALA A 34 5.74 18.68 -0.73
C ALA A 34 5.10 19.03 -2.09
N TYR A 35 5.80 19.78 -2.96
CA TYR A 35 5.31 20.06 -4.32
C TYR A 35 5.06 18.79 -5.14
N GLY A 36 5.99 17.83 -5.10
CA GLY A 36 5.79 16.53 -5.74
C GLY A 36 4.60 15.78 -5.14
N ALA A 37 4.49 15.76 -3.82
CA ALA A 37 3.39 15.11 -3.10
C ALA A 37 2.02 15.71 -3.42
N TYR A 38 1.92 17.03 -3.65
CA TYR A 38 0.65 17.67 -4.04
C TYR A 38 0.11 17.16 -5.39
N ALA A 39 0.98 16.70 -6.30
CA ALA A 39 0.54 16.08 -7.55
C ALA A 39 0.35 14.56 -7.40
N LEU A 40 1.32 13.89 -6.79
CA LEU A 40 1.36 12.42 -6.69
C LEU A 40 0.28 11.87 -5.76
N ALA A 41 0.06 12.48 -4.59
CA ALA A 41 -0.87 11.91 -3.61
C ALA A 41 -2.32 11.90 -4.13
N PRO A 42 -2.91 13.00 -4.63
CA PRO A 42 -4.27 12.96 -5.18
C PRO A 42 -4.40 11.98 -6.35
N PHE A 43 -3.38 11.89 -7.21
CA PHE A 43 -3.36 10.95 -8.32
C PHE A 43 -3.41 9.50 -7.85
N VAL A 44 -2.56 9.12 -6.89
CA VAL A 44 -2.53 7.76 -6.32
C VAL A 44 -3.83 7.43 -5.60
N PHE A 45 -4.38 8.37 -4.81
CA PHE A 45 -5.67 8.19 -4.16
C PHE A 45 -6.80 7.98 -5.17
N THR A 46 -6.82 8.77 -6.24
CA THR A 46 -7.82 8.64 -7.31
C THR A 46 -7.69 7.30 -8.03
N MET A 47 -6.47 6.87 -8.36
CA MET A 47 -6.26 5.56 -8.99
C MET A 47 -6.73 4.42 -8.11
N VAL A 48 -6.38 4.40 -6.83
CA VAL A 48 -6.84 3.35 -5.90
C VAL A 48 -8.36 3.38 -5.76
N PHE A 49 -8.97 4.56 -5.68
CA PHE A 49 -10.42 4.68 -5.63
C PHE A 49 -11.11 4.09 -6.87
N LEU A 50 -10.67 4.47 -8.07
CA LEU A 50 -11.23 3.94 -9.33
C LEU A 50 -10.99 2.43 -9.47
N ASN A 51 -9.81 1.95 -9.09
CA ASN A 51 -9.49 0.53 -9.12
C ASN A 51 -10.30 -0.27 -8.10
N THR A 52 -10.63 0.31 -6.94
CA THR A 52 -11.51 -0.31 -5.94
C THR A 52 -12.89 -0.53 -6.56
N ILE A 53 -13.47 0.50 -7.19
CA ILE A 53 -14.77 0.39 -7.87
C ILE A 53 -14.69 -0.70 -8.94
N LYS A 54 -13.67 -0.66 -9.81
CA LYS A 54 -13.50 -1.66 -10.87
C LYS A 54 -13.42 -3.08 -10.31
N ALA A 55 -12.57 -3.30 -9.30
CA ALA A 55 -12.38 -4.62 -8.69
C ALA A 55 -13.68 -5.15 -8.07
N THR A 56 -14.45 -4.30 -7.39
CA THR A 56 -15.75 -4.69 -6.80
C THR A 56 -16.84 -4.97 -7.82
N CYS A 57 -16.74 -4.44 -9.04
CA CYS A 57 -17.67 -4.73 -10.12
C CYS A 57 -17.34 -6.00 -10.90
N MET A 58 -16.19 -6.65 -10.64
CA MET A 58 -15.82 -7.89 -11.31
C MET A 58 -16.64 -9.07 -10.82
N GLU A 59 -16.84 -10.05 -11.71
CA GLU A 59 -17.55 -11.30 -11.39
C GLU A 59 -16.89 -12.02 -10.20
N ASN A 60 -17.71 -12.56 -9.30
CA ASN A 60 -17.30 -13.28 -8.09
C ASN A 60 -16.42 -12.50 -7.08
N SER A 61 -16.23 -11.18 -7.26
CA SER A 61 -15.49 -10.33 -6.30
C SER A 61 -16.06 -10.37 -4.89
N SER A 62 -17.38 -10.54 -4.76
CA SER A 62 -18.08 -10.66 -3.47
C SER A 62 -17.58 -11.83 -2.62
N VAL A 63 -17.19 -12.95 -3.23
CA VAL A 63 -16.67 -14.13 -2.52
C VAL A 63 -15.40 -13.77 -1.76
N GLY A 64 -14.46 -13.12 -2.43
CA GLY A 64 -13.19 -12.72 -1.82
C GLY A 64 -13.35 -11.62 -0.76
N ILE A 65 -14.26 -10.66 -0.99
CA ILE A 65 -14.57 -9.61 0.00
C ILE A 65 -15.20 -10.22 1.26
N ILE A 66 -16.11 -11.19 1.11
CA ILE A 66 -16.71 -11.90 2.25
C ILE A 66 -15.63 -12.66 3.03
N GLN A 67 -14.68 -13.29 2.34
CA GLN A 67 -13.55 -13.96 2.99
C GLN A 67 -12.65 -12.98 3.76
N MET A 68 -12.39 -11.79 3.22
CA MET A 68 -11.60 -10.74 3.89
C MET A 68 -12.18 -10.36 5.25
N PHE A 69 -13.51 -10.22 5.34
CA PHE A 69 -14.20 -9.79 6.56
C PHE A 69 -14.71 -10.93 7.43
N LYS A 70 -14.41 -12.20 7.07
CA LYS A 70 -14.86 -13.36 7.85
C LYS A 70 -14.15 -13.37 9.21
N PRO A 71 -14.86 -13.13 10.33
CA PRO A 71 -14.22 -13.07 11.64
C PRO A 71 -13.79 -14.47 12.06
N LYS A 72 -12.60 -14.57 12.67
CA LYS A 72 -12.09 -15.75 13.35
C LYS A 72 -11.88 -15.41 14.83
N PRO A 73 -12.93 -15.56 15.67
CA PRO A 73 -12.86 -15.12 17.08
C PRO A 73 -11.80 -15.85 17.90
N GLU A 74 -11.41 -17.04 17.47
CA GLU A 74 -10.35 -17.84 18.08
C GLU A 74 -9.01 -17.09 18.06
N ASP A 75 -8.74 -16.32 17.00
CA ASP A 75 -7.49 -15.56 16.82
C ASP A 75 -7.38 -14.37 17.79
N TRP A 76 -8.50 -13.86 18.31
CA TRP A 76 -8.51 -12.66 19.16
C TRP A 76 -7.83 -12.87 20.51
N ARG A 77 -7.70 -14.13 20.94
CA ARG A 77 -7.01 -14.49 22.17
C ARG A 77 -5.48 -14.58 21.99
N ALA A 78 -4.99 -14.64 20.76
CA ALA A 78 -3.57 -14.72 20.48
C ALA A 78 -2.91 -13.35 20.64
N SER A 79 -1.93 -13.23 21.54
CA SER A 79 -1.15 -12.00 21.72
C SER A 79 -0.37 -11.62 20.45
N GLU A 80 0.05 -12.63 19.68
CA GLU A 80 0.78 -12.45 18.41
C GLU A 80 -0.05 -11.65 17.39
N LEU A 81 -1.36 -11.87 17.33
CA LEU A 81 -2.26 -11.12 16.44
C LEU A 81 -2.22 -9.62 16.74
N TRP A 82 -2.34 -9.26 18.02
CA TRP A 82 -2.34 -7.86 18.46
C TRP A 82 -0.98 -7.21 18.25
N MET A 83 0.11 -7.94 18.52
CA MET A 83 1.47 -7.46 18.26
C MET A 83 1.71 -7.25 16.77
N ALA A 84 1.23 -8.14 15.90
CA ALA A 84 1.31 -7.98 14.46
C ALA A 84 0.49 -6.77 13.97
N ALA A 85 -0.75 -6.62 14.46
CA ALA A 85 -1.62 -5.50 14.09
C ALA A 85 -1.03 -4.14 14.52
N LEU A 86 -0.51 -4.06 15.75
CA LEU A 86 0.17 -2.86 16.25
C LEU A 86 1.41 -2.56 15.41
N SER A 87 2.30 -3.54 15.25
CA SER A 87 3.54 -3.37 14.47
C SER A 87 3.24 -2.89 13.05
N GLN A 88 2.23 -3.48 12.41
CA GLN A 88 1.83 -3.06 11.08
C GLN A 88 1.25 -1.64 11.05
N SER A 89 0.44 -1.26 12.04
CA SER A 89 -0.08 0.11 12.15
C SER A 89 1.05 1.14 12.33
N PHE A 90 2.04 0.83 13.19
CA PHE A 90 3.21 1.67 13.43
C PHE A 90 4.09 1.84 12.19
N MET A 91 4.31 0.76 11.45
CA MET A 91 5.11 0.76 10.21
C MET A 91 4.36 1.46 9.07
N SER A 92 3.06 1.22 8.93
CA SER A 92 2.21 1.84 7.91
C SER A 92 2.18 3.37 8.03
N LEU A 93 2.11 3.90 9.26
CA LEU A 93 2.16 5.35 9.51
C LEU A 93 3.57 5.93 9.45
N GLY A 94 4.61 5.12 9.26
CA GLY A 94 5.99 5.58 9.28
C GLY A 94 6.48 6.08 10.64
N LEU A 95 5.80 5.68 11.73
CA LEU A 95 6.20 6.01 13.11
C LEU A 95 7.47 5.26 13.51
N GLY A 96 7.57 3.98 13.12
CA GLY A 96 8.72 3.12 13.44
C GLY A 96 10.04 3.51 12.76
N ILE A 97 9.98 4.32 11.70
CA ILE A 97 11.14 4.74 10.89
C ILE A 97 11.46 6.24 11.04
N GLY A 98 10.76 6.97 11.92
CA GLY A 98 11.07 8.36 12.24
C GLY A 98 10.62 9.41 11.20
N VAL A 99 9.81 9.02 10.22
CA VAL A 99 9.37 9.92 9.13
C VAL A 99 8.41 10.99 9.64
N MET A 100 7.44 10.61 10.49
CA MET A 100 6.42 11.55 11.00
C MET A 100 6.98 12.65 11.92
N PRO A 101 7.90 12.38 12.87
CA PRO A 101 8.56 13.45 13.64
C PRO A 101 9.30 14.47 12.77
N VAL A 102 9.95 14.04 11.69
CA VAL A 102 10.64 14.93 10.74
C VAL A 102 9.65 15.87 10.07
N PHE A 103 8.51 15.36 9.59
CA PHE A 103 7.44 16.21 9.02
C PHE A 103 6.82 17.13 10.08
N GLY A 104 6.62 16.62 11.29
CA GLY A 104 6.14 17.39 12.44
C GLY A 104 7.01 18.60 12.76
N GLY A 105 8.34 18.44 12.68
CA GLY A 105 9.31 19.52 12.91
C GLY A 105 9.20 20.71 11.93
N HIS A 106 8.52 20.52 10.80
CA HIS A 106 8.31 21.56 9.78
C HIS A 106 6.91 22.18 9.82
N ASN A 107 6.05 21.76 10.75
CA ASN A 107 4.70 22.33 10.90
C ASN A 107 4.74 23.71 11.59
N ARG A 108 3.73 24.54 11.29
CA ARG A 108 3.52 25.80 12.03
C ARG A 108 3.13 25.50 13.47
N LYS A 109 3.71 26.23 14.44
CA LYS A 109 3.44 26.07 15.88
C LYS A 109 1.96 26.25 16.28
N SER A 110 1.18 26.98 15.48
CA SER A 110 -0.25 27.22 15.72
C SER A 110 -1.19 26.16 15.13
N ARG A 111 -0.66 25.15 14.43
CA ARG A 111 -1.48 24.10 13.82
C ARG A 111 -1.93 23.11 14.89
N ASP A 112 -3.22 22.77 14.90
CA ASP A 112 -3.77 21.72 15.78
C ASP A 112 -3.22 20.34 15.36
N ILE A 113 -2.15 19.91 16.02
CA ILE A 113 -1.46 18.66 15.70
C ILE A 113 -2.37 17.46 15.95
N LEU A 114 -3.21 17.50 16.97
CA LEU A 114 -4.08 16.37 17.34
C LEU A 114 -5.09 16.10 16.22
N LYS A 115 -5.80 17.14 15.77
CA LYS A 115 -6.80 17.02 14.69
C LYS A 115 -6.20 16.47 13.41
N TRP A 116 -5.04 17.00 12.98
CA TRP A 116 -4.39 16.55 11.75
C TRP A 116 -3.79 15.15 11.87
N SER A 117 -3.27 14.78 13.06
CA SER A 117 -2.72 13.44 13.27
C SER A 117 -3.82 12.37 13.24
N LEU A 118 -4.98 12.63 13.84
CA LEU A 118 -6.14 11.74 13.75
C LEU A 118 -6.62 11.61 12.30
N PHE A 119 -6.65 12.71 11.55
CA PHE A 119 -7.04 12.69 10.14
C PHE A 119 -6.09 11.86 9.27
N VAL A 120 -4.77 12.01 9.47
CA VAL A 120 -3.76 11.20 8.76
C VAL A 120 -3.91 9.72 9.11
N GLY A 121 -4.09 9.40 10.39
CA GLY A 121 -4.33 8.03 10.84
C GLY A 121 -5.57 7.41 10.19
N PHE A 122 -6.68 8.15 10.17
CA PHE A 122 -7.92 7.70 9.56
C PHE A 122 -7.78 7.46 8.05
N ILE A 123 -7.19 8.41 7.32
CA ILE A 123 -6.98 8.28 5.87
C ILE A 123 -6.06 7.09 5.55
N ASN A 124 -4.99 6.89 6.33
CA ASN A 124 -4.09 5.75 6.16
C ASN A 124 -4.85 4.42 6.27
N THR A 125 -5.71 4.27 7.27
CA THR A 125 -6.52 3.07 7.45
C THR A 125 -7.51 2.88 6.32
N VAL A 126 -8.24 3.93 5.92
CA VAL A 126 -9.19 3.87 4.79
C VAL A 126 -8.49 3.44 3.51
N TYR A 127 -7.36 4.07 3.19
CA TYR A 127 -6.57 3.73 2.00
C TYR A 127 -6.08 2.27 2.05
N SER A 128 -5.59 1.81 3.21
CA SER A 128 -5.14 0.42 3.39
C SER A 128 -6.27 -0.59 3.20
N VAL A 129 -7.47 -0.28 3.73
CA VAL A 129 -8.66 -1.12 3.54
C VAL A 129 -9.04 -1.18 2.06
N MET A 130 -9.03 -0.04 1.34
CA MET A 130 -9.32 -0.01 -0.09
C MET A 130 -8.35 -0.88 -0.91
N CYS A 131 -7.04 -0.76 -0.64
CA CYS A 131 -6.03 -1.60 -1.27
C CYS A 131 -6.24 -3.10 -0.97
N THR A 132 -6.62 -3.43 0.26
CA THR A 132 -6.92 -4.81 0.65
C THR A 132 -8.17 -5.32 -0.07
N VAL A 133 -9.22 -4.50 -0.18
CA VAL A 133 -10.44 -4.83 -0.95
C VAL A 133 -10.10 -5.13 -2.41
N ILE A 134 -9.24 -4.35 -3.06
CA ILE A 134 -8.81 -4.63 -4.45
C ILE A 134 -8.20 -6.03 -4.56
N VAL A 135 -7.25 -6.37 -3.68
CA VAL A 135 -6.57 -7.68 -3.70
C VAL A 135 -7.57 -8.81 -3.48
N PHE A 136 -8.41 -8.72 -2.44
CA PHE A 136 -9.38 -9.77 -2.13
C PHE A 136 -10.50 -9.88 -3.17
N ALA A 137 -10.96 -8.78 -3.76
CA ALA A 137 -11.91 -8.80 -4.86
C ALA A 137 -11.35 -9.52 -6.10
N LEU A 138 -10.06 -9.31 -6.42
CA LEU A 138 -9.38 -10.04 -7.49
C LEU A 138 -9.21 -11.53 -7.18
N LEU A 139 -8.88 -11.88 -5.93
CA LEU A 139 -8.76 -13.26 -5.47
C LEU A 139 -10.09 -14.03 -5.52
N GLY A 140 -11.22 -13.36 -5.29
CA GLY A 140 -12.55 -13.97 -5.40
C GLY A 140 -12.95 -14.32 -6.84
N ASN A 141 -12.31 -13.71 -7.84
CA ASN A 141 -12.64 -13.95 -9.23
C ASN A 141 -12.01 -15.27 -9.72
N GLN A 142 -12.86 -16.28 -9.89
CA GLN A 142 -12.52 -17.66 -10.32
C GLN A 142 -11.74 -17.77 -11.63
N LYS A 143 -11.66 -16.70 -12.42
CA LYS A 143 -10.90 -16.66 -13.68
C LYS A 143 -9.37 -16.69 -13.46
N TYR A 144 -8.90 -16.43 -12.23
CA TYR A 144 -7.47 -16.35 -11.90
C TYR A 144 -7.08 -17.53 -11.00
N PRO A 145 -6.30 -18.50 -11.50
CA PRO A 145 -6.01 -19.77 -10.81
C PRO A 145 -4.99 -19.66 -9.65
N ALA A 146 -4.64 -18.46 -9.20
CA ALA A 146 -3.38 -18.22 -8.49
C ALA A 146 -3.42 -18.34 -6.96
N TYR A 147 -4.58 -18.56 -6.33
CA TYR A 147 -4.66 -18.57 -4.86
C TYR A 147 -5.37 -19.79 -4.31
N LYS A 148 -4.60 -20.64 -3.62
CA LYS A 148 -5.15 -21.67 -2.74
C LYS A 148 -5.15 -21.15 -1.32
N GLU A 149 -6.20 -21.48 -0.56
CA GLU A 149 -6.33 -21.11 0.84
C GLU A 149 -5.11 -21.65 1.63
N GLY A 150 -4.22 -20.74 2.07
CA GLY A 150 -2.95 -21.08 2.73
C GLY A 150 -1.68 -20.51 2.07
N ASP A 151 -1.78 -19.99 0.85
CA ASP A 151 -0.64 -19.34 0.19
C ASP A 151 -0.28 -18.01 0.88
N PRO A 152 1.01 -17.70 1.06
CA PRO A 152 1.43 -16.48 1.74
C PRO A 152 1.08 -15.24 0.91
N LEU A 153 0.22 -14.38 1.47
CA LEU A 153 -0.11 -13.08 0.90
C LEU A 153 1.14 -12.19 0.91
N ASN A 154 1.80 -12.05 -0.24
CA ASN A 154 3.06 -11.32 -0.38
C ASN A 154 3.03 -10.34 -1.57
N LEU A 155 4.07 -9.52 -1.67
CA LEU A 155 4.19 -8.52 -2.73
C LEU A 155 4.22 -9.14 -4.14
N GLY A 156 4.74 -10.37 -4.27
CA GLY A 156 4.75 -11.12 -5.53
C GLY A 156 3.36 -11.40 -6.06
N LEU A 157 2.44 -11.80 -5.18
CA LEU A 157 1.04 -12.03 -5.53
C LEU A 157 0.37 -10.75 -6.08
N ALA A 158 0.68 -9.58 -5.52
CA ALA A 158 0.17 -8.33 -6.05
C ALA A 158 0.67 -8.07 -7.48
N TYR A 159 1.94 -8.36 -7.79
CA TYR A 159 2.48 -8.23 -9.15
C TYR A 159 1.87 -9.20 -10.16
N GLU A 160 1.39 -10.35 -9.70
CA GLU A 160 0.71 -11.34 -10.53
C GLU A 160 -0.77 -10.98 -10.75
N LEU A 161 -1.47 -10.52 -9.71
CA LEU A 161 -2.90 -10.21 -9.77
C LEU A 161 -3.22 -8.85 -10.39
N LEU A 162 -2.40 -7.83 -10.16
CA LEU A 162 -2.71 -6.46 -10.61
C LEU A 162 -2.84 -6.32 -12.14
N PRO A 163 -2.01 -6.95 -12.99
CA PRO A 163 -2.19 -6.88 -14.45
C PRO A 163 -3.59 -7.32 -14.89
N HIS A 164 -4.18 -8.29 -14.19
CA HIS A 164 -5.50 -8.80 -14.50
C HIS A 164 -6.63 -7.79 -14.25
N LEU A 165 -6.44 -6.87 -13.31
CA LEU A 165 -7.35 -5.75 -13.11
C LEU A 165 -7.43 -4.85 -14.34
N PHE A 166 -6.34 -4.77 -15.13
CA PHE A 166 -6.24 -3.92 -16.31
C PHE A 166 -6.44 -4.68 -17.62
N SER A 167 -6.44 -6.01 -17.62
CA SER A 167 -6.53 -6.86 -18.80
C SER A 167 -7.98 -7.20 -19.22
N VAL A 168 -8.95 -6.32 -18.93
CA VAL A 168 -10.37 -6.46 -19.32
C VAL A 168 -10.71 -5.37 -20.32
#